data_AF-A0A193QG11-F1
#
_entry.id   AF-A0A193QG11-F1
#
_cell.length_a   1.000
_cell.length_b   1.000
_cell.length_c   1.000
_cell.angle_alpha   90.00
_cell.angle_beta   90.00
_cell.angle_gamma   90.00
#
_symmetry.space_group_name_H-M   'P 1'
#
loop_
_entity.id
_entity.type
_entity.pdbx_description
1 polymer ?
#
loop_
_entity_poly.entity_id
_entity_poly.type
_entity_poly.pdbx_seq_one_letter_code
_entity_poly.pdbx_strand_id
1 'polypeptide(L)' 'METFFNGPVRPVGPYRAQLGESPVWCNHSPSLLWVNIEQQRLLRYWPTRDVIEQRPFATLFSAALLNERHE' A
#
# COMPACT_ATOMS: atom_id res chain seq x y z
N MET A 1 -4.52 20.69 -2.13
CA MET A 1 -4.23 19.34 -1.56
C MET A 1 -4.33 19.32 -0.03
N GLU A 2 -4.40 20.47 0.63
CA GLU A 2 -4.41 20.59 2.11
C GLU A 2 -5.77 20.34 2.78
N THR A 3 -6.87 20.22 2.03
CA THR A 3 -8.22 20.12 2.60
C THR A 3 -8.73 18.69 2.85
N PHE A 4 -7.96 17.65 2.55
CA PHE A 4 -8.41 16.26 2.72
C PHE A 4 -8.05 15.63 4.07
N PHE A 5 -7.04 16.16 4.77
CA PHE A 5 -6.53 15.58 6.00
C PHE A 5 -6.62 16.60 7.14
N ASN A 6 -7.32 16.25 8.22
CA ASN A 6 -7.49 17.09 9.41
C ASN A 6 -6.24 17.11 10.32
N GLY A 7 -5.04 16.89 9.78
CA GLY A 7 -3.82 16.80 10.57
C GLY A 7 -2.55 16.58 9.75
N PRO A 8 -1.37 16.65 10.40
CA PRO A 8 -0.09 16.47 9.73
C PRO A 8 0.04 15.05 9.18
N VAL A 9 0.33 14.94 7.89
CA VAL A 9 0.64 13.67 7.23
C VAL A 9 2.11 13.35 7.46
N ARG A 10 2.41 12.18 8.02
CA ARG A 10 3.78 11.66 8.16
C ARG A 10 3.92 10.32 7.45
N PRO A 11 5.04 10.08 6.74
CA PRO A 11 5.31 8.76 6.18
C PRO A 11 5.49 7.74 7.30
N VAL A 12 5.03 6.51 7.06
CA VAL A 12 5.19 5.38 7.98
C VAL A 12 6.33 4.51 7.50
N GLY A 13 7.34 4.32 8.36
CA GLY A 13 8.54 3.52 8.08
C GLY A 13 9.39 4.04 6.90
N PRO A 14 10.49 3.32 6.56
CA PRO A 14 11.38 3.70 5.47
C PRO A 14 10.94 3.15 4.10
N TYR A 15 10.02 2.18 4.06
CA TYR A 15 9.61 1.54 2.81
C TYR A 15 8.86 2.52 1.90
N ARG A 16 9.20 2.57 0.62
CA ARG A 16 8.54 3.39 -0.39
C ARG A 16 8.17 2.49 -1.57
N ALA A 17 6.87 2.21 -1.71
CA ALA A 17 6.37 1.51 -2.89
C ALA A 17 6.56 2.42 -4.12
N GLN A 18 7.09 1.87 -5.21
CA GLN A 18 7.29 2.62 -6.46
C GLN A 18 5.96 2.81 -7.19
N LEU A 19 5.16 1.76 -7.27
CA LEU A 19 3.76 1.80 -7.69
C LEU A 19 2.91 1.09 -6.65
N GLY A 20 2.16 1.88 -5.88
CA GLY A 20 1.31 1.37 -4.82
C GLY A 20 -0.17 1.44 -5.18
N GLU A 21 -0.93 0.44 -4.75
CA GLU A 21 -2.39 0.60 -4.67
C GLU A 21 -2.77 1.47 -3.46
N SER A 22 -3.95 2.09 -3.54
CA SER A 22 -4.47 2.89 -2.42
C SER A 22 -4.56 2.04 -1.14
N PRO A 23 -4.08 2.53 0.00
CA PRO A 23 -4.09 1.76 1.23
C PRO A 23 -5.52 1.56 1.77
N VAL A 24 -5.80 0.37 2.28
CA VAL A 24 -7.09 -0.01 2.90
C VAL A 24 -6.92 -0.29 4.38
N TRP A 25 -7.89 0.11 5.19
CA TRP A 25 -7.91 -0.16 6.63
C TRP A 25 -8.69 -1.44 6.94
N CYS A 26 -8.08 -2.35 7.70
CA CYS A 26 -8.74 -3.55 8.20
C CYS A 26 -9.24 -3.33 9.64
N ASN A 27 -10.56 -3.23 9.83
CA ASN A 27 -11.17 -3.06 11.16
C ASN A 27 -11.01 -4.28 12.07
N HIS A 28 -11.14 -5.50 11.52
CA HIS A 28 -11.06 -6.74 12.31
C HIS A 28 -9.68 -6.93 12.95
N SER A 29 -8.65 -6.48 12.26
CA SER A 29 -7.27 -6.55 12.74
C SER A 29 -6.65 -5.16 12.48
N PRO A 30 -6.76 -4.23 13.44
CA PRO A 30 -6.47 -2.79 13.30
C PRO A 30 -5.14 -2.51 12.62
N SER A 31 -5.16 -2.43 11.29
CA SER A 31 -3.96 -2.34 10.46
C SER A 31 -4.28 -1.79 9.09
N LEU A 32 -3.27 -1.17 8.49
CA LEU A 32 -3.32 -0.67 7.13
C LEU A 32 -2.69 -1.69 6.19
N LEU A 33 -3.34 -1.98 5.06
CA LEU A 33 -2.86 -2.89 4.03
C LEU A 33 -2.69 -2.12 2.73
N TRP A 34 -1.60 -2.37 2.00
CA TRP A 34 -1.41 -1.85 0.64
C TRP A 34 -0.49 -2.77 -0.15
N VAL A 35 -0.46 -2.60 -1.46
CA VAL A 35 0.35 -3.41 -2.36
C VAL A 35 1.49 -2.55 -2.90
N ASN A 36 2.69 -3.11 -3.03
CA ASN A 36 3.67 -2.64 -3.99
C ASN A 36 3.59 -3.53 -5.23
N ILE A 37 3.07 -2.96 -6.30
CA ILE A 37 2.71 -3.69 -7.52
C ILE A 37 3.96 -4.19 -8.24
N GLU A 38 4.92 -3.30 -8.47
CA GLU A 38 6.17 -3.61 -9.20
C GLU A 38 7.00 -4.67 -8.49
N GLN A 39 7.01 -4.65 -7.15
CA GLN A 39 7.79 -5.61 -6.35
C GLN A 39 6.98 -6.85 -5.93
N GLN A 40 5.71 -6.95 -6.34
CA GLN A 40 4.82 -8.06 -5.99
C GLN A 40 4.77 -8.32 -4.48
N ARG A 41 4.58 -7.26 -3.69
CA ARG A 41 4.52 -7.33 -2.23
C ARG A 41 3.17 -6.86 -1.70
N LEU A 42 2.63 -7.61 -0.74
CA LEU A 42 1.61 -7.12 0.18
C LEU A 42 2.31 -6.56 1.41
N LEU A 43 1.96 -5.33 1.75
CA LEU A 43 2.44 -4.62 2.91
C LEU A 43 1.34 -4.47 3.94
N ARG A 44 1.73 -4.54 5.21
CA ARG A 44 0.82 -4.36 6.33
C ARG A 44 1.48 -3.55 7.43
N TYR A 45 0.86 -2.43 7.81
CA TYR A 45 1.30 -1.63 8.96
C TYR A 45 0.39 -1.86 10.16
N TRP A 46 1.01 -2.11 11.32
CA TRP A 46 0.35 -2.27 12.61
C TRP A 46 0.60 -1.04 13.50
N PRO A 47 -0.35 -0.09 13.61
CA PRO A 47 -0.11 1.17 14.33
C PRO A 47 0.22 1.01 15.81
N THR A 48 -0.31 -0.03 16.46
CA THR A 48 -0.09 -0.28 17.89
C THR A 48 1.31 -0.79 18.22
N ARG A 49 2.02 -1.33 17.23
CA ARG A 49 3.37 -1.89 17.38
C ARG A 49 4.43 -1.12 16.60
N ASP A 50 4.01 -0.20 15.75
CA ASP A 50 4.85 0.52 14.79
C ASP A 50 5.68 -0.42 13.89
N VAL A 51 5.04 -1.48 13.39
CA VAL A 51 5.68 -2.52 12.56
C VAL A 51 5.07 -2.56 11.16
N ILE A 52 5.94 -2.67 10.15
CA ILE A 52 5.54 -3.00 8.77
C ILE A 52 5.94 -4.45 8.47
N GLU A 53 4.95 -5.29 8.20
CA GLU A 53 5.16 -6.61 7.60
C GLU A 53 5.16 -6.51 6.08
N GLN A 54 6.02 -7.31 5.44
CA GLN A 54 6.09 -7.44 4.00
C GLN A 54 5.97 -8.92 3.64
N ARG A 55 5.05 -9.26 2.75
CA ARG A 55 4.87 -10.63 2.27
C ARG A 55 4.92 -10.67 0.74
N PRO A 56 5.54 -11.70 0.14
CA PRO A 56 5.36 -11.97 -1.27
C PRO A 56 3.87 -12.07 -1.61
N PHE A 57 3.48 -11.49 -2.74
CA PHE A 57 2.11 -11.56 -3.24
C PHE A 57 2.16 -11.88 -4.73
N ALA A 58 2.19 -13.18 -5.02
CA ALA A 58 2.59 -13.74 -6.31
C ALA A 58 1.56 -13.55 -7.44
N THR A 59 0.38 -13.01 -7.15
CA THR A 59 -0.64 -12.78 -8.18
C THR A 59 -1.26 -11.42 -7.96
N LEU A 60 -0.93 -10.49 -8.86
CA LEU A 60 -1.48 -9.15 -8.88
C LEU A 60 -2.24 -8.95 -10.19
N PHE A 61 -3.54 -8.75 -10.06
CA PHE A 61 -4.36 -8.19 -11.12
C PHE A 61 -4.54 -6.71 -10.79
N SER A 62 -3.61 -5.88 -11.25
CA SER A 62 -3.75 -4.42 -11.13
C SER A 62 -4.09 -3.84 -12.49
N ALA A 63 -5.12 -3.00 -12.54
CA ALA A 63 -5.46 -2.23 -13.73
C ALA A 63 -4.30 -1.32 -14.17
N ALA A 64 -3.45 -0.89 -13.24
CA ALA A 64 -2.25 -0.11 -13.53
C ALA A 64 -1.21 -0.90 -14.36
N LEU A 65 -1.26 -2.24 -14.34
CA LEU A 65 -0.39 -3.11 -15.13
C LEU A 65 -1.00 -3.52 -16.47
N LEU A 66 -2.24 -3.11 -16.80
CA LEU A 66 -2.90 -3.47 -18.07
C LEU A 66 -2.37 -2.70 -19.29
N ASN A 67 -1.16 -2.13 -19.22
CA ASN A 67 -0.56 -1.35 -20.30
C ASN A 67 0.21 -2.25 -21.29
N GLU A 68 -0.48 -3.12 -22.02
CA GLU A 68 -0.02 -3.75 -23.27
C GLU A 68 -1.26 -3.98 -24.17
N ARG A 69 -1.41 -3.52 -25.43
CA ARG A 69 -0.61 -2.77 -26.42
C ARG A 69 -1.61 -2.10 -27.39
N HIS A 70 -1.15 -1.05 -28.07
CA HIS A 70 -1.71 -0.48 -29.30
C HIS A 70 -2.36 -1.55 -30.21
N GLU A 71 -3.63 -1.33 -30.59
CA GLU A 71 -4.12 -1.72 -31.93
C GLU A 71 -3.66 -0.67 -32.96
#